data_AF-A0A1H5YQB7-F1
#
_entry.id   AF-A0A1H5YQB7-F1
#
_cell.length_a   1.000
_cell.length_b   1.000
_cell.length_c   1.000
_cell.angle_alpha   90.00
_cell.angle_beta   90.00
_cell.angle_gamma   90.00
#
_symmetry.space_group_name_H-M   'P 1'
#
loop_
_entity.id
_entity.type
_entity.pdbx_description
1 polymer ?
#
loop_
_entity_poly.entity_id
_entity_poly.type
_entity_poly.pdbx_seq_one_letter_code
_entity_poly.pdbx_strand_id
1 'polypeptide(L)'
;MKILFFVAFWFCQISSSIIFKYGGIHPKYQWLALIGGNIILLSASWFLVQLFKTVPQPIVIALCSGGTFLTVQIAMALWFKQPLSWMQILGSLIIIIGMVLVTFGDKSLVQK
;
A
#
# COMPACT_ATOMS: atom_id res chain seq x y z
N MET A 1 -10.05 2.66 15.77
CA MET A 1 -9.02 1.59 15.81
C MET A 1 -8.68 1.04 14.42
N LYS A 2 -9.66 0.62 13.60
CA LYS A 2 -9.41 0.06 12.25
C LYS A 2 -8.58 0.96 11.33
N ILE A 3 -8.83 2.27 11.35
CA ILE A 3 -8.12 3.24 10.49
C ILE A 3 -6.62 3.33 10.81
N LEU A 4 -6.24 3.15 12.08
CA LEU A 4 -4.83 3.18 12.50
C LEU A 4 -4.06 2.02 11.88
N PHE A 5 -4.67 0.84 11.75
CA PHE A 5 -4.04 -0.31 11.10
C PHE A 5 -3.87 -0.09 9.59
N PHE A 6 -4.82 0.54 8.91
CA PHE A 6 -4.65 0.91 7.50
C PHE A 6 -3.50 1.91 7.31
N VAL A 7 -3.46 2.97 8.13
CA VAL A 7 -2.41 3.99 8.05
C VAL A 7 -1.03 3.40 8.39
N ALA A 8 -0.94 2.60 9.44
CA ALA A 8 0.30 1.91 9.82
C ALA A 8 0.76 0.95 8.71
N PHE A 9 -0.17 0.19 8.12
CA PHE A 9 0.12 -0.67 6.98
C PHE A 9 0.70 0.12 5.81
N TRP A 10 0.06 1.21 5.37
CA TRP A 10 0.57 2.01 4.27
C TRP A 10 1.93 2.64 4.59
N PHE A 11 2.16 3.10 5.82
CA PHE A 11 3.45 3.64 6.22
C PHE A 11 4.57 2.59 6.09
N CYS A 12 4.32 1.35 6.53
CA CYS A 12 5.26 0.24 6.34
C CYS A 12 5.51 -0.04 4.85
N GLN A 13 4.45 -0.08 4.03
CA GLN A 13 4.55 -0.34 2.59
C GLN A 13 5.37 0.73 1.86
N ILE A 14 5.15 2.01 2.18
CA ILE A 14 5.91 3.14 1.64
C ILE A 14 7.39 3.00 2.04
N SER A 15 7.66 2.80 3.32
CA SER A 15 9.03 2.69 3.86
C SER A 15 9.79 1.53 3.22
N SER A 16 9.16 0.35 3.14
CA SER A 16 9.72 -0.83 2.48
C SER A 16 10.01 -0.57 1.01
N SER A 17 9.07 0.08 0.29
CA SER A 17 9.24 0.41 -1.13
C SER A 17 10.37 1.41 -1.39
N ILE A 18 10.56 2.40 -0.50
CA ILE A 18 11.68 3.34 -0.58
C ILE A 18 13.01 2.60 -0.39
N ILE A 19 13.09 1.71 0.60
CA ILE A 19 14.29 0.90 0.85
C ILE A 19 14.61 0.02 -0.36
N PHE A 20 13.61 -0.66 -0.93
CA PHE A 20 13.81 -1.46 -2.14
C PHE A 20 14.28 -0.61 -3.33
N LYS A 21 13.74 0.60 -3.51
CA LYS A 21 14.19 1.52 -4.55
C LYS A 21 15.66 1.89 -4.35
N TYR A 22 16.09 2.20 -3.12
CA TYR A 22 17.50 2.45 -2.82
C TYR A 22 18.39 1.24 -3.10
N GLY A 23 17.95 0.03 -2.75
CA GLY A 23 18.65 -1.22 -3.08
C GLY A 23 18.79 -1.45 -4.58
N GLY A 24 17.80 -1.05 -5.37
CA GLY A 24 17.85 -1.12 -6.83
C GLY A 24 18.77 -0.07 -7.47
N ILE A 25 18.87 1.13 -6.88
CA ILE A 25 19.77 2.20 -7.37
C ILE A 25 21.22 1.93 -6.99
N HIS A 26 21.47 1.35 -5.80
CA HIS A 26 22.81 1.08 -5.28
C HIS A 26 23.03 -0.43 -5.09
N PRO A 27 23.57 -1.14 -6.10
CA PRO A 27 23.77 -2.58 -6.07
C PRO A 27 24.57 -3.07 -4.84
N LYS A 28 25.49 -2.24 -4.34
CA LYS A 28 26.28 -2.52 -3.13
C LYS A 28 25.41 -2.81 -1.90
N TYR A 29 24.22 -2.21 -1.80
CA TYR A 29 23.31 -2.37 -0.66
C TYR A 29 22.09 -3.23 -0.98
N GLN A 30 22.06 -3.89 -2.14
CA GLN A 30 20.89 -4.65 -2.61
C GLN A 30 20.40 -5.68 -1.60
N TRP A 31 21.31 -6.46 -1.01
CA TRP A 31 20.96 -7.48 -0.01
C TRP A 31 20.45 -6.88 1.30
N LEU A 32 21.06 -5.77 1.74
CA LEU A 32 20.64 -5.08 2.95
C LEU A 32 19.26 -4.44 2.77
N ALA A 33 19.00 -3.86 1.59
CA ALA A 33 17.70 -3.34 1.22
C ALA A 33 16.63 -4.46 1.09
N LEU A 34 17.01 -5.62 0.54
CA LEU A 34 16.12 -6.78 0.47
C LEU A 34 15.70 -7.22 1.88
N ILE A 35 16.66 -7.43 2.77
CA ILE A 35 16.39 -7.88 4.15
C ILE A 35 15.60 -6.82 4.91
N GLY A 36 16.07 -5.57 4.92
CA GLY A 36 15.43 -4.49 5.65
C GLY A 36 14.01 -4.19 5.18
N GLY A 37 13.80 -4.14 3.86
CA GLY A 37 12.46 -3.93 3.29
C GLY A 37 11.50 -5.07 3.63
N ASN A 38 11.96 -6.33 3.61
CA ASN A 38 11.12 -7.48 3.96
C ASN A 38 10.79 -7.56 5.45
N ILE A 39 11.69 -7.17 6.36
CA ILE A 39 11.38 -7.10 7.80
C ILE A 39 10.22 -6.14 8.06
N ILE A 40 10.23 -4.98 7.39
CA ILE A 40 9.13 -4.01 7.46
C ILE A 40 7.85 -4.59 6.83
N LEU A 41 7.98 -5.30 5.71
CA LEU A 41 6.84 -5.93 5.03
C LEU A 41 6.18 -7.01 5.90
N LEU A 42 6.98 -7.83 6.59
CA LEU A 42 6.48 -8.81 7.55
C LEU A 42 5.74 -8.13 8.72
N SER A 43 6.24 -6.99 9.17
CA SER A 43 5.55 -6.16 10.17
C SER A 43 4.21 -5.64 9.63
N ALA A 44 4.17 -5.22 8.36
CA ALA A 44 2.93 -4.81 7.70
C ALA A 44 1.91 -5.95 7.63
N SER A 45 2.35 -7.17 7.33
CA SER A 45 1.49 -8.36 7.30
C SER A 45 0.76 -8.60 8.62
N TRP A 46 1.37 -8.25 9.76
CA TRP A 46 0.68 -8.34 11.05
C TRP A 46 -0.53 -7.39 11.14
N PHE A 47 -0.39 -6.13 10.68
CA PHE A 47 -1.51 -5.19 10.62
C PHE A 47 -2.60 -5.66 9.66
N LEU A 48 -2.21 -6.24 8.53
CA LEU A 48 -3.13 -6.83 7.55
C LEU A 48 -3.98 -7.95 8.19
N VAL A 49 -3.37 -8.83 8.99
CA VAL A 49 -4.09 -9.87 9.74
C VAL A 49 -5.08 -9.27 10.73
N GLN A 50 -4.73 -8.17 11.44
CA GLN A 50 -5.68 -7.51 12.34
C GLN A 50 -6.86 -6.89 11.59
N LEU A 51 -6.63 -6.36 10.38
CA LEU A 51 -7.68 -5.82 9.54
C LEU A 51 -8.67 -6.90 9.09
N PHE A 52 -8.17 -8.06 8.65
CA PHE A 52 -9.03 -9.19 8.23
C PHE A 52 -9.93 -9.73 9.36
N LYS A 53 -9.56 -9.57 10.63
CA LYS A 53 -10.43 -9.97 11.75
C LYS A 53 -11.70 -9.14 11.87
N THR A 54 -11.70 -7.92 11.34
CA THR A 54 -12.73 -6.92 11.65
C THR A 54 -13.33 -6.23 10.44
N VAL A 55 -12.78 -6.48 9.25
CA VAL A 55 -13.20 -5.89 7.99
C VAL A 55 -13.27 -7.00 6.93
N PRO A 56 -14.33 -7.03 6.09
CA PRO A 56 -14.46 -7.98 5.00
C PRO A 56 -13.22 -8.01 4.10
N GLN A 57 -12.80 -9.22 3.70
CA GLN A 57 -11.62 -9.43 2.88
C GLN A 57 -11.59 -8.59 1.59
N PRO A 58 -12.69 -8.42 0.82
CA PRO A 58 -12.67 -7.58 -0.38
C PRO A 58 -12.27 -6.13 -0.08
N ILE A 59 -12.79 -5.56 1.01
CA ILE A 59 -12.50 -4.19 1.42
C ILE A 59 -11.04 -4.06 1.88
N VAL A 60 -10.56 -5.00 2.70
CA VAL A 60 -9.17 -5.00 3.17
C VAL A 60 -8.21 -5.07 1.98
N ILE A 61 -8.42 -6.00 1.04
CA ILE A 61 -7.57 -6.14 -0.14
C ILE A 61 -7.62 -4.89 -1.02
N ALA A 62 -8.81 -4.32 -1.27
CA ALA A 62 -8.94 -3.11 -2.07
C ALA A 62 -8.18 -1.93 -1.45
N LEU A 63 -8.39 -1.66 -0.16
CA LEU A 63 -7.78 -0.54 0.53
C LEU A 63 -6.27 -0.75 0.77
N CYS A 64 -5.84 -1.96 1.14
CA CYS A 64 -4.43 -2.25 1.37
C CYS A 64 -3.65 -2.25 0.06
N SER A 65 -4.08 -2.99 -0.97
CA SER A 65 -3.34 -3.09 -2.23
C SER A 65 -3.46 -1.81 -3.06
N GLY A 66 -4.68 -1.32 -3.27
CA GLY A 66 -4.93 -0.08 -4.02
C GLY A 66 -4.36 1.14 -3.31
N GLY A 67 -4.56 1.24 -1.98
CA GLY A 67 -3.97 2.32 -1.18
C GLY A 67 -2.44 2.27 -1.15
N THR A 68 -1.83 1.08 -1.08
CA THR A 68 -0.36 0.96 -1.23
C THR A 68 0.09 1.48 -2.57
N PHE A 69 -0.54 1.07 -3.66
CA PHE A 69 -0.18 1.53 -5.00
C PHE A 69 -0.21 3.07 -5.08
N LEU A 70 -1.31 3.70 -4.66
CA LEU A 70 -1.46 5.15 -4.70
C LEU A 70 -0.42 5.87 -3.83
N THR A 71 -0.25 5.42 -2.58
CA THR A 71 0.66 6.05 -1.63
C THR A 71 2.13 5.87 -2.02
N VAL A 72 2.51 4.71 -2.56
CA VAL A 72 3.86 4.47 -3.08
C VAL A 72 4.13 5.34 -4.30
N GLN A 73 3.19 5.45 -5.24
CA GLN A 73 3.35 6.34 -6.40
C GLN A 73 3.59 7.79 -5.98
N ILE A 74 2.83 8.29 -4.99
CA ILE A 74 3.03 9.62 -4.41
C ILE A 74 4.39 9.72 -3.73
N ALA A 75 4.76 8.74 -2.90
CA ALA A 75 6.04 8.72 -2.21
C ALA A 75 7.23 8.71 -3.19
N MET A 76 7.14 7.94 -4.28
CA MET A 76 8.16 7.92 -5.33
C MET A 76 8.26 9.26 -6.06
N ALA A 77 7.13 9.91 -6.33
CA ALA A 77 7.10 11.24 -6.94
C ALA A 77 7.71 12.31 -6.03
N LEU A 78 7.44 12.27 -4.73
CA LEU A 78 7.95 13.25 -3.77
C LEU A 78 9.42 13.01 -3.40
N TRP A 79 9.77 11.76 -3.08
CA TRP A 79 11.08 11.40 -2.53
C TRP A 79 12.14 11.23 -3.60
N PHE A 80 11.83 10.52 -4.69
CA PHE A 80 12.75 10.27 -5.79
C PHE A 80 12.56 11.24 -6.96
N LYS A 81 11.69 12.25 -6.81
CA LYS A 81 11.36 13.24 -7.86
C LYS A 81 10.94 12.55 -9.17
N GLN A 82 10.38 11.34 -9.09
CA GLN A 82 10.04 10.55 -10.27
C GLN A 82 8.73 11.08 -10.87
N PRO A 83 8.74 11.64 -12.09
CA PRO A 83 7.55 12.23 -12.67
C PRO A 83 6.48 11.17 -12.95
N LEU A 84 5.24 11.47 -12.59
CA LEU A 84 4.08 10.65 -12.94
C LEU A 84 3.57 11.06 -14.32
N SER A 85 3.43 10.07 -15.22
CA SER A 85 2.86 10.35 -16.54
C SER A 85 1.35 10.57 -16.46
N TRP A 86 0.78 11.26 -17.45
CA TRP A 86 -0.66 11.50 -17.52
C TRP A 86 -1.47 10.19 -17.50
N MET A 87 -0.98 9.14 -18.16
CA MET A 87 -1.59 7.82 -18.15
C MET A 87 -1.53 7.15 -16.77
N GLN A 88 -0.45 7.36 -16.00
CA GLN A 88 -0.35 6.85 -14.63
C GLN A 88 -1.33 7.56 -13.70
N ILE A 89 -1.53 8.87 -13.86
CA ILE A 89 -2.52 9.64 -13.10
C ILE A 89 -3.94 9.12 -13.41
N LEU A 90 -4.28 8.93 -14.68
CA LEU A 90 -5.55 8.34 -15.08
C LEU A 90 -5.73 6.93 -14.49
N GLY A 91 -4.71 6.08 -14.55
CA GLY A 91 -4.73 4.76 -13.93
C GLY A 91 -4.96 4.82 -12.41
N SER A 92 -4.31 5.75 -11.71
CA SER A 92 -4.53 6.01 -10.29
C SER A 92 -5.97 6.41 -9.98
N LEU A 93 -6.59 7.25 -10.81
CA LEU A 93 -8.01 7.63 -10.63
C LEU A 93 -8.94 6.43 -10.78
N ILE A 94 -8.70 5.54 -11.75
CA ILE A 94 -9.48 4.32 -11.95
C ILE A 94 -9.35 3.40 -10.73
N ILE A 95 -8.15 3.29 -10.14
CA ILE A 95 -7.94 2.52 -8.90
C ILE A 95 -8.74 3.09 -7.74
N ILE A 96 -8.78 4.43 -7.58
CA ILE A 96 -9.60 5.08 -6.56
C ILE A 96 -11.08 4.73 -6.76
N ILE A 97 -11.58 4.81 -7.99
CA ILE A 97 -12.98 4.45 -8.31
C ILE A 97 -13.25 2.99 -7.95
N GLY A 98 -12.38 2.06 -8.38
CA GLY A 98 -12.50 0.64 -8.05
C GLY A 98 -12.51 0.38 -6.54
N MET A 99 -11.63 1.05 -5.79
CA MET A 99 -11.59 0.97 -4.33
C MET A 99 -12.90 1.44 -3.68
N VAL A 100 -13.46 2.57 -4.13
CA VAL A 100 -14.74 3.09 -3.63
C VAL A 100 -15.86 2.11 -3.94
N LEU A 101 -15.94 1.61 -5.18
CA LEU A 101 -16.96 0.63 -5.57
C LEU A 101 -16.87 -0.66 -4.76
N VAL A 102 -15.68 -1.19 -4.49
CA VAL A 102 -15.52 -2.39 -3.64
C VAL A 102 -15.86 -2.10 -2.19
N THR A 103 -15.54 -0.92 -1.68
CA THR A 103 -15.79 -0.54 -0.28
C THR A 103 -17.28 -0.34 0.00
N PHE A 104 -18.04 0.20 -0.96
CA PHE A 104 -19.45 0.56 -0.78
C PHE A 104 -20.44 -0.29 -1.59
N GLY A 105 -19.95 -1.16 -2.47
CA GLY A 105 -20.77 -1.93 -3.40
C GLY A 105 -21.63 -3.01 -2.74
N ASP A 106 -21.28 -3.45 -1.53
CA ASP A 106 -22.03 -4.47 -0.82
C ASP A 106 -22.41 -4.02 0.61
N LYS A 107 -23.68 -3.64 0.78
CA LYS A 107 -24.25 -3.22 2.07
C LYS A 107 -24.46 -4.39 3.03
N SER A 108 -24.43 -5.64 2.55
CA SER A 108 -24.60 -6.83 3.39
C SER A 108 -23.35 -7.16 4.22
N LEU A 109 -22.17 -6.65 3.81
CA LEU A 109 -20.89 -6.90 4.46
C LEU A 109 -20.61 -5.97 5.68
N VAL A 110 -21.46 -4.97 5.91
CA VAL A 110 -21.34 -4.02 7.04
C VAL A 110 -22.17 -4.47 8.26
N GLN A 111 -23.08 -5.44 8.09
CA GLN A 111 -24.09 -5.82 9.09
C GLN A 111 -23.85 -7.16 9.82
N LYS A 112 -22.61 -7.63 9.98
CA LYS A 112 -22.33 -8.81 10.81
C LYS A 112 -21.44 -8.49 11.99
#